data_AF-B4D4X5-F1
#
_entry.id   AF-B4D4X5-F1
#
_cell.length_a   1.000
_cell.length_b   1.000
_cell.length_c   1.000
_cell.angle_alpha   90.00
_cell.angle_beta   90.00
_cell.angle_gamma   90.00
#
_symmetry.space_group_name_H-M   'P 1'
#
loop_
_entity.id
_entity.type
_entity.pdbx_description
1 polymer ?
#
loop_
_entity_poly.entity_id
_entity_poly.type
_entity_poly.pdbx_seq_one_letter_code
_entity_poly.pdbx_strand_id
1 'polypeptide(L)'
;MRMFKTMLLSFGIALLIVGCLLSACGLAAQGINDGEWHTISQTGQPSRPELFTWSAWRPNNGSVYPFHSFQALQQPASLPEFRMGRGKGFFFDFVFYQGRFVRDGVSHEFPAVGPGWGAAYHWVWALLAFAAGAACSLASQLGARRAASSHSDGSSRATRRAFPRFARRSQNPNRVI
;
A
#
# COMPACT_ATOMS: atom_id res chain seq x y z
N MET A 1 -11.67 -22.40 19.18
CA MET A 1 -10.69 -21.31 19.43
C MET A 1 -9.33 -21.49 18.75
N ARG A 2 -8.69 -22.67 18.79
CA ARG A 2 -7.36 -22.86 18.12
C ARG A 2 -7.40 -22.64 16.60
N MET A 3 -8.41 -23.17 15.91
CA MET A 3 -8.55 -22.99 14.44
C MET A 3 -8.70 -21.52 14.03
N PHE A 4 -9.54 -20.75 14.73
CA PHE A 4 -9.72 -19.32 14.45
C PHE A 4 -8.42 -18.51 14.61
N LYS A 5 -7.61 -18.82 15.64
CA LYS A 5 -6.30 -18.19 15.84
C LYS A 5 -5.35 -18.51 14.68
N THR A 6 -5.27 -19.78 14.28
CA THR A 6 -4.41 -20.19 13.17
C THR A 6 -4.83 -19.54 11.86
N MET A 7 -6.14 -19.46 11.58
CA MET A 7 -6.68 -18.78 10.40
C MET A 7 -6.36 -17.29 10.38
N LEU A 8 -6.51 -16.61 11.53
CA LEU A 8 -6.22 -15.18 11.63
C LEU A 8 -4.72 -14.88 11.48
N LEU A 9 -3.86 -15.75 12.02
CA LEU A 9 -2.41 -15.63 11.87
C LEU A 9 -1.98 -15.90 10.42
N SER A 10 -2.50 -16.97 9.79
CA SER A 10 -2.18 -17.27 8.39
C SER A 10 -2.64 -16.16 7.45
N PHE A 11 -3.83 -15.59 7.69
CA PHE A 11 -4.32 -14.45 6.93
C PHE A 11 -3.46 -13.20 7.14
N GLY A 12 -3.06 -12.93 8.39
CA GLY A 12 -2.15 -11.84 8.71
C GLY A 12 -0.81 -11.95 7.98
N ILE A 13 -0.19 -13.14 8.00
CA ILE A 13 1.06 -13.42 7.27
C ILE A 13 0.88 -13.25 5.76
N ALA A 14 -0.22 -13.76 5.19
CA ALA A 14 -0.52 -13.59 3.77
C ALA A 14 -0.61 -12.10 3.38
N LEU A 15 -1.26 -11.27 4.20
CA LEU A 15 -1.33 -9.83 3.96
C LEU A 15 0.03 -9.13 4.06
N LEU A 16 0.91 -9.55 4.97
CA LEU A 16 2.29 -9.04 5.04
C LEU A 16 3.07 -9.39 3.76
N ILE A 17 2.93 -10.62 3.25
CA ILE A 17 3.54 -11.03 1.98
C ILE A 17 3.00 -10.18 0.82
N VAL A 18 1.69 -9.94 0.76
CA VAL A 18 1.08 -9.04 -0.22
C VAL A 18 1.64 -7.62 -0.10
N GLY A 19 1.82 -7.10 1.12
CA GLY A 19 2.45 -5.80 1.35
C GLY A 19 3.89 -5.72 0.80
N CYS A 20 4.68 -6.78 0.96
CA CYS A 20 6.02 -6.88 0.38
C CYS A 20 5.96 -6.86 -1.15
N LEU A 21 5.06 -7.63 -1.77
CA LEU A 21 4.88 -7.66 -3.23
C LEU A 21 4.45 -6.29 -3.78
N LEU A 22 3.50 -5.64 -3.12
CA LEU A 22 3.05 -4.30 -3.48
C LEU A 22 4.17 -3.25 -3.35
N SER A 23 5.03 -3.38 -2.35
CA SER A 23 6.21 -2.51 -2.21
C SER A 23 7.20 -2.71 -3.36
N ALA A 24 7.40 -3.96 -3.79
CA ALA A 24 8.22 -4.27 -4.96
C ALA A 24 7.63 -3.71 -6.26
N CYS A 25 6.31 -3.55 -6.37
CA CYS A 25 5.68 -2.85 -7.50
C CYS A 25 6.13 -1.38 -7.62
N GLY A 26 6.67 -0.76 -6.58
CA GLY A 26 7.32 0.55 -6.68
C GLY A 26 8.45 0.58 -7.72
N LEU A 27 9.15 -0.55 -7.92
CA LEU A 27 10.17 -0.70 -8.96
C LEU A 27 9.55 -0.76 -10.36
N ALA A 28 8.32 -1.25 -10.50
CA ALA A 28 7.63 -1.29 -11.79
C ALA A 28 7.33 0.11 -12.33
N ALA A 29 7.23 1.13 -11.47
CA ALA A 29 7.09 2.53 -11.92
C ALA A 29 8.27 2.97 -12.78
N GLN A 30 9.50 2.55 -12.45
CA GLN A 30 10.68 2.84 -13.27
C GLN A 30 10.59 2.15 -14.63
N GLY A 31 10.22 0.86 -14.67
CA GLY A 31 10.04 0.14 -15.93
C GLY A 31 8.95 0.75 -16.82
N ILE A 32 7.86 1.25 -16.23
CA ILE A 32 6.82 2.00 -16.97
C ILE A 32 7.42 3.30 -17.53
N ASN A 33 8.18 4.05 -16.72
CA ASN A 33 8.82 5.28 -17.17
C ASN A 33 9.79 5.06 -18.32
N ASP A 34 10.60 4.01 -18.27
CA ASP A 34 11.56 3.69 -19.33
C ASP A 34 10.84 3.33 -20.63
N GLY A 35 9.78 2.53 -20.54
CA GLY A 35 8.95 2.16 -21.70
C GLY A 35 8.22 3.36 -22.32
N GLU A 36 7.64 4.23 -21.49
CA GLU A 36 7.00 5.46 -21.96
C GLU A 36 8.03 6.44 -22.53
N TRP A 37 9.20 6.58 -21.90
CA TRP A 37 10.28 7.43 -22.42
C TRP A 37 10.66 7.01 -23.84
N HIS A 38 10.84 5.72 -24.06
CA HIS A 38 11.15 5.17 -25.38
C HIS A 38 10.04 5.47 -26.39
N THR A 39 8.79 5.24 -26.02
CA THR A 39 7.63 5.49 -26.88
C THR A 39 7.53 6.97 -27.26
N ILE A 40 7.60 7.87 -26.29
CA ILE A 40 7.53 9.32 -26.49
C ILE A 40 8.69 9.81 -27.35
N SER A 41 9.89 9.24 -27.18
CA SER A 41 11.06 9.61 -27.99
C SER A 41 10.86 9.32 -29.48
N GLN A 42 10.05 8.31 -29.83
CA GLN A 42 9.78 7.89 -31.20
C GLN A 42 8.53 8.56 -31.79
N THR A 43 7.45 8.67 -31.01
CA THR A 43 6.12 9.08 -31.51
C THR A 43 5.76 10.51 -31.12
N GLY A 44 6.44 11.08 -30.13
CA GLY A 44 6.10 12.38 -29.53
C GLY A 44 4.89 12.33 -28.60
N GLN A 45 4.33 11.15 -28.34
CA GLN A 45 3.12 10.96 -27.56
C GLN A 45 3.28 9.80 -26.57
N PRO A 46 2.57 9.81 -25.43
CA PRO A 46 2.52 8.65 -24.55
C PRO A 46 1.86 7.46 -25.27
N SER A 47 2.07 6.24 -24.77
CA SER A 47 1.54 5.03 -25.40
C SER A 47 0.00 4.97 -25.44
N ARG A 48 -0.67 5.66 -24.51
CA ARG A 48 -2.14 5.73 -24.36
C ARG A 48 -2.60 7.16 -24.10
N PRO A 49 -2.56 8.06 -25.09
CA PRO A 49 -2.91 9.48 -24.92
C PRO A 49 -4.38 9.70 -24.53
N GLU A 50 -5.27 8.77 -24.88
CA GLU A 50 -6.70 8.80 -24.58
C GLU A 50 -7.04 8.68 -23.09
N LEU A 51 -6.12 8.15 -22.28
CA LEU A 51 -6.32 7.98 -20.84
C LEU A 51 -5.96 9.24 -20.03
N PHE A 52 -5.47 10.29 -20.69
CA PHE A 52 -5.03 11.51 -20.04
C PHE A 52 -6.16 12.54 -19.96
N THR A 53 -6.41 13.04 -18.76
CA THR A 53 -7.17 14.26 -18.57
C THR A 53 -6.22 15.45 -18.68
N TRP A 54 -6.45 16.31 -19.67
CA TRP A 54 -5.59 17.44 -19.96
C TRP A 54 -6.03 18.71 -19.24
N SER A 55 -5.06 19.43 -18.70
CA SER A 55 -5.27 20.80 -18.21
C SER A 55 -5.31 21.80 -19.35
N ALA A 56 -5.86 22.99 -19.07
CA ALA A 56 -5.74 24.13 -19.97
C ALA A 56 -4.28 24.51 -20.18
N TRP A 57 -3.99 25.08 -21.35
CA TRP A 57 -2.69 25.67 -21.67
C TRP A 57 -2.36 26.82 -20.72
N ARG A 58 -1.11 26.88 -20.29
CA ARG A 58 -0.59 27.88 -19.36
C ARG A 58 0.78 28.38 -19.82
N PRO A 59 1.13 29.64 -19.54
CA PRO A 59 2.48 30.13 -19.79
C PRO A 59 3.49 29.35 -18.96
N ASN A 60 4.64 29.04 -19.57
CA ASN A 60 5.73 28.36 -18.91
C ASN A 60 6.58 29.36 -18.12
N ASN A 61 6.70 29.14 -16.81
CA ASN A 61 7.57 29.91 -15.93
C ASN A 61 9.02 29.37 -15.88
N GLY A 62 9.38 28.48 -16.80
CA GLY A 62 10.68 27.82 -16.86
C GLY A 62 10.76 26.51 -16.08
N SER A 63 9.66 26.01 -15.50
CA SER A 63 9.64 24.71 -14.82
C SER A 63 9.52 23.51 -15.76
N VAL A 64 9.09 23.75 -17.01
CA VAL A 64 8.87 22.71 -18.02
C VAL A 64 9.85 22.92 -19.18
N TYR A 65 10.46 21.85 -19.65
CA TYR A 65 11.47 21.86 -20.70
C TYR A 65 11.07 20.96 -21.86
N PRO A 66 11.53 21.24 -23.09
CA PRO A 66 11.33 20.34 -24.22
C PRO A 66 11.87 18.94 -23.94
N PHE A 67 11.19 17.91 -24.43
CA PHE A 67 11.65 16.53 -24.32
C PHE A 67 12.86 16.30 -25.24
N HIS A 68 14.06 16.22 -24.66
CA HIS A 68 15.33 16.25 -25.40
C HIS A 68 15.54 15.05 -26.33
N SER A 69 14.96 13.88 -26.03
CA SER A 69 15.10 12.69 -26.87
C SER A 69 14.16 12.65 -28.07
N PHE A 70 13.25 13.62 -28.20
CA PHE A 70 12.30 13.68 -29.30
C PHE A 70 12.80 14.60 -30.42
N GLN A 71 13.29 14.02 -31.52
CA GLN A 71 13.71 14.79 -32.69
C GLN A 71 12.51 15.11 -33.59
N ALA A 72 11.63 16.03 -33.15
CA ALA A 72 10.76 16.73 -34.09
C ALA A 72 11.40 18.05 -34.52
N LEU A 73 11.22 18.35 -35.81
CA LEU A 73 11.55 19.60 -36.50
C LEU A 73 11.58 20.82 -35.56
N GLN A 74 12.79 21.36 -35.36
CA GLN A 74 13.05 22.66 -34.74
C GLN A 74 12.24 22.92 -33.47
N GLN A 75 12.52 22.15 -32.41
CA GLN A 75 12.07 22.51 -31.07
C GLN A 75 12.52 23.95 -30.75
N PRO A 76 11.61 24.83 -30.30
CA PRO A 76 11.97 26.19 -29.96
C PRO A 76 12.95 26.20 -28.78
N ALA A 77 13.91 27.13 -28.79
CA ALA A 77 14.91 27.26 -27.73
C ALA A 77 14.30 27.52 -26.34
N SER A 78 13.08 28.07 -26.30
CA SER A 78 12.28 28.21 -25.10
C SER A 78 10.86 27.71 -25.35
N LEU A 79 10.28 27.05 -24.36
CA LEU A 79 8.92 26.52 -24.38
C LEU A 79 7.97 27.62 -23.86
N PRO A 80 7.12 28.25 -24.70
CA PRO A 80 6.31 29.39 -24.28
C PRO A 80 5.13 28.99 -23.41
N GLU A 81 4.41 27.93 -23.80
CA GLU A 81 3.25 27.42 -23.10
C GLU A 81 3.33 25.92 -22.92
N PHE A 82 2.74 25.44 -21.83
CA PHE A 82 2.61 24.02 -21.56
C PHE A 82 1.21 23.67 -21.10
N ARG A 83 0.87 22.39 -21.23
CA ARG A 83 -0.21 21.75 -20.49
C ARG A 83 0.29 20.45 -19.89
N MET A 84 -0.42 20.00 -18.87
CA MET A 84 -0.18 18.75 -18.19
C MET A 84 -1.35 17.81 -18.43
N GLY A 85 -1.04 16.60 -18.87
CA GLY A 85 -1.94 15.46 -18.88
C GLY A 85 -1.74 14.64 -17.60
N ARG A 86 -2.84 14.21 -16.99
CA ARG A 86 -2.83 13.24 -15.89
C ARG A 86 -3.60 11.98 -16.28
N GLY A 87 -2.90 10.86 -16.35
CA GLY A 87 -3.49 9.53 -16.45
C GLY A 87 -3.63 8.94 -15.06
N LYS A 88 -4.83 8.46 -14.72
CA LYS A 88 -5.07 7.78 -13.43
C LYS A 88 -5.18 6.28 -13.64
N GLY A 89 -4.41 5.54 -12.87
CA GLY A 89 -4.49 4.09 -12.80
C GLY A 89 -4.81 3.64 -11.37
N PHE A 90 -5.05 2.34 -11.21
CA PHE A 90 -5.36 1.78 -9.89
C PHE A 90 -4.13 1.74 -8.96
N PHE A 91 -2.96 1.38 -9.51
CA PHE A 91 -1.71 1.30 -8.76
C PHE A 91 -0.74 2.45 -9.06
N PHE A 92 -0.85 3.07 -10.23
CA PHE A 92 0.07 4.09 -10.70
C PHE A 92 -0.73 5.24 -11.31
N ASP A 93 -0.33 6.46 -11.00
CA ASP A 93 -0.72 7.64 -11.78
C ASP A 93 0.42 8.00 -12.72
N PHE A 94 0.11 8.52 -13.90
CA PHE A 94 1.11 9.00 -14.84
C PHE A 94 0.90 10.48 -15.15
N VAL A 95 1.96 11.26 -15.12
CA VAL A 95 1.95 12.67 -15.51
C VAL A 95 2.79 12.87 -16.75
N PHE A 96 2.19 13.47 -17.77
CA PHE A 96 2.86 13.82 -19.01
C PHE A 96 2.70 15.31 -19.28
N TYR A 97 3.73 15.94 -19.84
CA TYR A 97 3.73 17.35 -20.18
C TYR A 97 3.82 17.51 -21.69
N GLN A 98 3.11 18.50 -22.19
CA GLN A 98 3.15 18.87 -23.60
C GLN A 98 3.42 20.37 -23.69
N GLY A 99 4.38 20.74 -24.53
CA GLY A 99 4.67 22.10 -24.90
C GLY A 99 3.88 22.52 -26.13
N ARG A 100 3.63 23.83 -26.24
CA ARG A 100 3.05 24.47 -27.42
C ARG A 100 3.82 25.73 -27.76
N PHE A 101 4.10 25.93 -29.04
CA PHE A 101 4.53 27.21 -29.59
C PHE A 101 3.69 27.54 -30.82
N VAL A 102 3.57 28.83 -31.12
CA VAL A 102 2.92 29.31 -32.34
C VAL A 102 3.99 29.83 -33.27
N ARG A 103 4.01 29.34 -34.51
CA ARG A 103 4.88 29.84 -35.58
C ARG A 103 4.02 30.06 -36.82
N ASP A 104 4.13 31.23 -37.43
CA ASP A 104 3.36 31.59 -38.64
C ASP A 104 1.84 31.39 -38.47
N GLY A 105 1.32 31.64 -37.26
CA GLY A 105 -0.08 31.45 -36.92
C GLY A 105 -0.51 29.99 -36.71
N VAL A 106 0.39 29.02 -36.89
CA VAL A 106 0.15 27.60 -36.68
C VAL A 106 0.64 27.18 -35.30
N SER A 107 -0.21 26.47 -34.56
CA SER A 107 0.12 25.89 -33.26
C SER A 107 0.85 24.57 -33.45
N HIS A 108 2.07 24.47 -32.92
CA HIS A 108 2.88 23.26 -32.89
C HIS A 108 2.97 22.74 -31.47
N GLU A 109 2.54 21.49 -31.26
CA GLU A 109 2.62 20.82 -29.97
C GLU A 109 3.75 19.78 -29.98
N PHE A 110 4.42 19.60 -28.84
CA PHE A 110 5.55 18.70 -28.71
C PHE A 110 5.65 18.14 -27.28
N PRO A 111 6.21 16.94 -27.08
CA PRO A 111 6.41 16.38 -25.75
C PRO A 111 7.34 17.27 -24.91
N ALA A 112 7.06 17.32 -23.61
CA ALA A 112 7.83 18.08 -22.65
C ALA A 112 8.03 17.30 -21.34
N VAL A 113 8.98 17.76 -20.53
CA VAL A 113 9.29 17.22 -19.20
C VAL A 113 9.15 18.33 -18.18
N GLY A 114 8.48 18.06 -17.07
CA GLY A 114 8.27 19.01 -15.98
C GLY A 114 8.33 18.32 -14.62
N PRO A 115 8.05 19.05 -13.53
CA PRO A 115 8.11 18.51 -12.18
C PRO A 115 7.11 17.36 -12.02
N GLY A 116 7.58 16.22 -11.52
CA GLY A 116 6.72 15.04 -11.32
C GLY A 116 6.26 14.34 -12.60
N TRP A 117 7.00 14.49 -13.71
CA TRP A 117 6.81 13.68 -14.91
C TRP A 117 6.96 12.17 -14.59
N GLY A 118 6.17 11.35 -15.28
CA GLY A 118 6.23 9.90 -15.22
C GLY A 118 5.18 9.25 -14.31
N ALA A 119 5.34 7.95 -14.14
CA ALA A 119 4.58 7.06 -13.28
C ALA A 119 4.96 7.25 -11.81
N ALA A 120 3.95 7.40 -10.96
CA ALA A 120 4.06 7.45 -9.52
C ALA A 120 3.22 6.32 -8.89
N TYR A 121 3.86 5.48 -8.08
CA TYR A 121 3.20 4.37 -7.40
C TYR A 121 2.44 4.84 -6.15
N HIS A 122 1.22 4.33 -5.97
CA HIS A 122 0.39 4.57 -4.79
C HIS A 122 0.81 3.67 -3.63
N TRP A 123 1.83 4.10 -2.88
CA TRP A 123 2.38 3.37 -1.72
C TRP A 123 1.37 3.07 -0.61
N VAL A 124 0.23 3.77 -0.60
CA VAL A 124 -0.88 3.55 0.35
C VAL A 124 -1.37 2.10 0.32
N TRP A 125 -1.37 1.44 -0.85
CA TRP A 125 -1.81 0.05 -0.96
C TRP A 125 -0.91 -0.92 -0.19
N ALA A 126 0.41 -0.73 -0.30
CA ALA A 126 1.38 -1.50 0.47
C ALA A 126 1.22 -1.24 1.98
N LEU A 127 1.04 0.03 2.36
CA LEU A 127 0.82 0.41 3.76
C LEU A 127 -0.42 -0.27 4.35
N LEU A 128 -1.54 -0.23 3.64
CA LEU A 128 -2.80 -0.84 4.08
C LEU A 128 -2.65 -2.36 4.26
N ALA A 129 -1.96 -3.03 3.33
CA ALA A 129 -1.68 -4.46 3.45
C ALA A 129 -0.83 -4.78 4.68
N PHE A 130 0.23 -4.00 4.95
CA PHE A 130 1.05 -4.17 6.15
C PHE A 130 0.27 -3.91 7.43
N ALA A 131 -0.50 -2.82 7.49
CA ALA A 131 -1.29 -2.46 8.67
C ALA A 131 -2.33 -3.53 8.99
N ALA A 132 -3.04 -4.03 7.97
CA ALA A 132 -4.01 -5.10 8.13
C ALA A 132 -3.35 -6.42 8.56
N GLY A 133 -2.21 -6.79 7.94
CA GLY A 133 -1.45 -7.99 8.29
C GLY A 133 -0.93 -7.96 9.74
N ALA A 134 -0.40 -6.81 10.17
CA ALA A 134 0.05 -6.59 11.54
C ALA A 134 -1.12 -6.65 12.53
N ALA A 135 -2.25 -6.00 12.22
CA ALA A 135 -3.45 -6.01 13.06
C ALA A 135 -4.00 -7.43 13.26
N CYS A 136 -4.11 -8.23 12.19
CA CYS A 136 -4.54 -9.63 12.28
C CYS A 136 -3.56 -10.47 13.12
N SER A 137 -2.26 -10.28 12.91
CA SER A 137 -1.22 -11.00 13.65
C SER A 137 -1.27 -10.68 15.15
N LEU A 138 -1.38 -9.39 15.52
CA LEU A 138 -1.50 -8.93 16.90
C LEU A 138 -2.81 -9.40 17.55
N ALA A 139 -3.94 -9.32 16.84
CA ALA A 139 -5.22 -9.81 17.32
C ALA A 139 -5.19 -11.32 17.62
N SER A 140 -4.47 -12.12 16.81
CA SER A 140 -4.28 -13.55 17.07
C SER A 140 -3.53 -13.83 18.38
N GLN A 141 -2.59 -12.95 18.75
CA GLN A 141 -1.80 -13.07 19.98
C GLN A 141 -2.57 -12.59 21.21
N LEU A 142 -3.32 -11.49 21.09
CA LEU A 142 -4.14 -10.96 22.18
C LEU A 142 -5.31 -11.88 22.55
N GLY A 143 -5.93 -12.52 21.55
CA GLY A 143 -6.91 -13.59 21.78
C GLY A 143 -6.33 -14.79 22.54
N ALA A 144 -5.05 -15.09 22.37
CA ALA A 144 -4.37 -16.16 23.10
C ALA A 144 -4.10 -15.80 24.56
N ARG A 145 -3.79 -14.53 24.86
CA ARG A 145 -3.55 -14.07 26.25
C ARG A 145 -4.82 -14.05 27.09
N ARG A 146 -5.95 -13.58 26.53
CA ARG A 146 -7.26 -13.59 27.23
C ARG A 146 -7.80 -15.00 27.48
N ALA A 147 -7.53 -15.95 26.58
CA ALA A 147 -7.90 -17.35 26.76
C ALA A 147 -7.11 -18.05 27.88
N ALA A 148 -5.84 -17.67 28.05
CA ALA A 148 -4.98 -18.22 29.09
C ALA A 148 -5.37 -17.71 30.50
N SER A 149 -5.73 -16.43 30.63
CA SER A 149 -6.17 -15.86 31.91
C SER A 149 -7.51 -16.41 32.39
N SER A 150 -8.44 -16.78 31.49
CA SER A 150 -9.70 -17.43 31.90
C SER A 150 -9.52 -18.86 32.42
N HIS A 151 -8.41 -19.53 32.09
CA HIS A 151 -8.12 -20.89 32.57
C HIS A 151 -7.39 -20.88 33.92
N SER A 152 -6.63 -19.84 34.27
CA SER A 152 -5.98 -19.73 35.58
C SER A 152 -6.97 -19.45 36.72
N ASP A 153 -8.01 -18.64 36.47
CA ASP A 153 -9.02 -18.32 37.51
C ASP A 153 -9.96 -19.48 37.85
N GLY A 154 -10.11 -20.46 36.95
CA GLY A 154 -10.88 -21.69 37.21
C GLY A 154 -10.14 -22.70 38.09
N SER A 155 -8.80 -22.75 37.98
CA SER A 155 -7.97 -23.69 38.72
C SER A 155 -7.88 -23.34 40.22
N SER A 156 -7.78 -22.05 40.56
CA SER A 156 -7.69 -21.61 41.97
C SER A 156 -9.00 -21.74 42.76
N ARG A 157 -10.15 -21.87 42.10
CA ARG A 157 -11.44 -22.17 42.77
C ARG A 157 -11.66 -23.66 43.05
N ALA A 158 -11.02 -24.55 42.28
CA ALA A 158 -11.16 -25.99 42.45
C ALA A 158 -10.34 -26.53 43.63
N THR A 159 -9.21 -25.89 43.99
CA THR A 159 -8.33 -26.36 45.08
C THR A 159 -8.81 -26.00 46.49
N ARG A 160 -9.85 -25.17 46.66
CA ARG A 160 -10.40 -24.81 47.98
C ARG A 160 -11.54 -25.70 48.50
N ARG A 161 -11.94 -26.74 47.77
CA ARG A 161 -13.07 -27.63 48.16
C ARG A 161 -12.69 -29.05 48.58
N ALA A 162 -11.41 -29.34 48.78
CA ALA A 162 -10.95 -30.68 49.18
C ALA A 162 -10.24 -30.67 50.54
N PHE A 163 -10.97 -30.40 51.62
CA PHE A 163 -10.57 -30.81 52.98
C PHE A 163 -11.81 -31.31 53.73
N PRO A 164 -12.02 -32.63 53.85
CA PRO A 164 -13.01 -33.15 54.77
C PRO A 164 -12.45 -33.10 56.20
N ARG A 165 -13.14 -32.36 57.09
CA ARG A 165 -12.98 -32.46 58.54
C ARG A 165 -13.33 -33.88 58.98
N PHE A 166 -12.34 -34.68 59.36
CA PHE A 166 -12.56 -35.92 60.09
C PHE A 166 -12.99 -35.59 61.52
N ALA A 167 -14.27 -35.82 61.82
CA ALA A 167 -14.81 -35.80 63.18
C ALA A 167 -14.44 -37.10 63.90
N ARG A 168 -13.62 -36.98 64.95
CA ARG A 168 -13.20 -38.09 65.82
C ARG A 168 -14.33 -38.38 66.82
N ARG A 169 -15.12 -39.42 66.58
CA ARG A 169 -16.15 -39.91 67.52
C ARG A 169 -15.52 -40.99 68.40
N SER A 170 -15.18 -40.63 69.64
CA SER A 170 -14.76 -41.58 70.68
C SER A 170 -16.00 -42.27 71.24
N GLN A 171 -16.15 -43.58 70.98
CA GLN A 171 -17.10 -44.43 71.69
C GLN A 171 -16.34 -45.19 72.77
N ASN A 172 -16.74 -44.95 74.01
CA ASN A 172 -16.32 -45.70 75.19
C ASN A 172 -17.53 -46.50 75.69
N PRO A 173 -17.50 -47.85 75.67
CA PRO A 173 -18.43 -48.65 76.45
C PRO A 173 -17.73 -49.26 77.67
N ASN A 174 -18.32 -48.96 78.83
CA ASN A 174 -18.02 -49.52 80.14
C ASN A 174 -18.54 -50.97 80.29
N ARG A 175 -17.97 -51.66 81.30
CA ARG A 175 -18.34 -52.92 82.00
C ARG A 175 -17.71 -54.22 81.44
N VAL A 176 -17.23 -55.15 82.27
CA VAL A 176 -17.87 -55.77 83.45
C VAL A 176 -16.84 -56.25 84.51
N ILE A 177 -17.23 -56.05 85.78
CA ILE A 177 -17.03 -56.82 87.04
C ILE A 177 -15.93 -57.91 87.04
#